data_AF-A0A848D9S8-F1
#
_entry.id   AF-A0A848D9S8-F1
#
_cell.length_a   1.000
_cell.length_b   1.000
_cell.length_c   1.000
_cell.angle_alpha   90.00
_cell.angle_beta   90.00
_cell.angle_gamma   90.00
#
_symmetry.space_group_name_H-M   'P 1'
#
loop_
_entity.id
_entity.type
_entity.pdbx_description
1 polymer ?
#
loop_
_entity_poly.entity_id
_entity_poly.type
_entity_poly.pdbx_seq_one_letter_code
_entity_poly.pdbx_strand_id
1 'polypeptide(L)'
;MRGYNPLNIPFEKVDEKEGTLEFRITKGNLMNTSLENVLFFDIQVRDSRFALHRDKNVDLVFTHWNTKMGIRVAKINIREFSADGGLFIALTWSGKESYLYAGEEGGLNLKSSKAEQKGGEIRMGKNGALYQIGEEGIEVGWYRVREAGRDVLEPSAKEIWDFTVTKVNILIEGCKLKDFLFESTLVQQCSTMLVTGFEVYTRTRFVEMEKEGKKPNIEGLMKEFARKKFVKDEIENYAKSMGKSLLESMLEVRKGKGVINFQNWKDCKAAYNKAYGIKFGEIPNLTGGILENIQNYIALRHKIIYSKYDMTVLNFDKVPPEEPIFANKEFIEQVRDDFIEFMEKLHRETEAVG
;
A
#
# COMPACT_ATOMS: atom_id res chain seq x y z
N MET A 1 -2.68 13.96 19.59
CA MET A 1 -4.12 14.11 19.29
C MET A 1 -4.24 15.12 18.15
N ARG A 2 -4.79 14.70 17.01
CA ARG A 2 -5.17 15.60 15.93
C ARG A 2 -6.68 15.51 15.80
N GLY A 3 -7.35 16.65 15.75
CA GLY A 3 -8.80 16.67 15.59
C GLY A 3 -9.49 17.84 16.25
N TYR A 4 -10.80 17.91 15.98
CA TYR A 4 -11.75 18.83 16.57
C TYR A 4 -12.47 18.13 17.73
N ASN A 5 -12.23 18.57 18.96
CA ASN A 5 -12.80 17.98 20.18
C ASN A 5 -13.36 19.06 21.13
N PRO A 6 -14.43 19.76 20.75
CA PRO A 6 -15.04 20.78 21.61
C PRO A 6 -15.71 20.19 22.85
N LEU A 7 -15.97 18.89 22.87
CA LEU A 7 -16.60 18.17 23.96
C LEU A 7 -15.61 17.77 25.08
N ASN A 8 -14.32 18.08 24.92
CA ASN A 8 -13.25 17.71 25.86
C ASN A 8 -13.24 16.22 26.22
N ILE A 9 -13.61 15.36 25.27
CA ILE A 9 -13.62 13.92 25.49
C ILE A 9 -12.17 13.47 25.76
N PRO A 10 -11.90 12.72 26.85
CA PRO A 10 -10.55 12.31 27.25
C PRO A 10 -10.05 11.16 26.36
N PHE A 11 -9.82 11.43 25.08
CA PHE A 11 -9.48 10.37 24.11
C PHE A 11 -8.11 9.72 24.37
N GLU A 12 -7.25 10.29 25.21
CA GLU A 12 -6.08 9.58 25.72
C GLU A 12 -6.45 8.29 26.50
N LYS A 13 -7.69 8.19 26.97
CA LYS A 13 -8.25 7.01 27.63
C LYS A 13 -9.14 6.16 26.71
N VAL A 14 -9.36 6.60 25.48
CA VAL A 14 -10.23 5.89 24.53
C VAL A 14 -9.45 4.73 23.90
N ASP A 15 -10.00 3.52 24.04
CA ASP A 15 -9.51 2.33 23.36
C ASP A 15 -10.11 2.29 21.95
N GLU A 16 -9.23 2.16 20.95
CA GLU A 16 -9.63 2.08 19.55
C GLU A 16 -10.37 0.77 19.21
N LYS A 17 -10.19 -0.28 20.01
CA LYS A 17 -10.78 -1.60 19.75
C LYS A 17 -12.23 -1.71 20.18
N GLU A 18 -12.55 -1.14 21.33
CA GLU A 18 -13.90 -1.19 21.90
C GLU A 18 -14.12 -0.02 22.85
N GLY A 19 -15.32 0.53 22.81
CA GLY A 19 -15.68 1.57 23.75
C GLY A 19 -17.07 2.13 23.54
N THR A 20 -17.44 3.03 24.45
CA THR A 20 -18.72 3.72 24.46
C THR A 20 -18.49 5.19 24.76
N LEU A 21 -19.21 6.06 24.04
CA LEU A 21 -19.27 7.48 24.31
C LEU A 21 -20.72 7.90 24.42
N GLU A 22 -21.04 8.61 25.49
CA GLU A 22 -22.38 9.13 25.76
C GLU A 22 -22.29 10.62 26.01
N PHE A 23 -23.21 11.38 25.43
CA PHE A 23 -23.35 12.79 25.75
C PHE A 23 -24.78 13.27 25.50
N ARG A 24 -25.10 14.40 26.12
CA ARG A 24 -26.44 15.00 26.13
C ARG A 24 -26.34 16.40 25.54
N ILE A 25 -27.26 16.72 24.64
CA ILE A 25 -27.34 18.03 24.00
C ILE A 25 -28.64 18.66 24.44
N THR A 26 -28.57 19.61 25.37
CA THR A 26 -29.76 20.30 25.89
C THR A 26 -30.06 21.61 25.17
N LYS A 27 -29.08 22.18 24.46
CA LYS A 27 -29.20 23.42 23.67
C LYS A 27 -28.24 23.38 22.49
N GLY A 28 -28.63 23.97 21.36
CA GLY A 28 -27.71 24.13 20.22
C GLY A 28 -28.41 24.39 18.90
N ASN A 29 -27.62 24.32 17.83
CA ASN A 29 -28.04 24.52 16.44
C ASN A 29 -28.25 23.19 15.69
N LEU A 30 -28.38 22.08 16.41
CA LEU A 30 -28.47 20.72 15.86
C LEU A 30 -29.62 20.61 14.84
N MET A 31 -30.78 21.16 15.18
CA MET A 31 -32.00 21.16 14.35
C MET A 31 -32.07 22.33 13.37
N ASN A 32 -31.08 23.24 13.36
CA ASN A 32 -31.07 24.36 12.44
C ASN A 32 -30.70 23.87 11.02
N THR A 33 -31.71 23.76 10.15
CA THR A 33 -31.57 23.32 8.76
C THR A 33 -30.87 24.33 7.86
N SER A 34 -30.65 25.58 8.31
CA SER A 34 -29.85 26.56 7.58
C SER A 34 -28.34 26.23 7.61
N LEU A 35 -27.92 25.36 8.51
CA LEU A 35 -26.54 24.91 8.63
C LEU A 35 -26.37 23.58 7.92
N GLU A 36 -25.56 23.54 6.87
CA GLU A 36 -25.39 22.33 6.06
C GLU A 36 -24.78 21.17 6.85
N ASN A 37 -23.76 21.43 7.67
CA ASN A 37 -23.12 20.43 8.50
C ASN A 37 -22.82 20.98 9.90
N VAL A 38 -23.09 20.20 10.93
CA VAL A 38 -22.70 20.50 12.31
C VAL A 38 -21.81 19.39 12.82
N LEU A 39 -20.52 19.69 13.00
CA LEU A 39 -19.54 18.74 13.51
C LEU A 39 -19.56 18.73 15.05
N PHE A 40 -19.72 17.55 15.65
CA PHE A 40 -19.65 17.37 17.11
C PHE A 40 -18.22 17.16 17.55
N PHE A 41 -17.57 16.18 16.93
CA PHE A 41 -16.16 15.90 17.11
C PHE A 41 -15.64 15.15 15.89
N ASP A 42 -14.34 15.26 15.68
CA ASP A 42 -13.60 14.53 14.68
C ASP A 42 -12.18 14.34 15.19
N ILE A 43 -11.85 13.12 15.58
CA ILE A 43 -10.64 12.84 16.34
C ILE A 43 -10.00 11.57 15.85
N GLN A 44 -8.67 11.60 15.82
CA GLN A 44 -7.86 10.43 15.52
C GLN A 44 -7.19 9.90 16.78
N VAL A 45 -7.37 8.60 17.04
CA VAL A 45 -6.71 7.82 18.08
C VAL A 45 -5.96 6.69 17.39
N ARG A 46 -4.63 6.78 17.34
CA ARG A 46 -3.75 5.81 16.69
C ARG A 46 -4.19 5.53 15.24
N ASP A 47 -4.62 4.30 14.98
CA ASP A 47 -4.98 3.78 13.66
C ASP A 47 -6.46 4.02 13.33
N SER A 48 -7.17 4.72 14.22
CA SER A 48 -8.61 4.92 14.13
C SER A 48 -8.99 6.40 14.14
N ARG A 49 -10.05 6.74 13.42
CA ARG A 49 -10.68 8.08 13.46
C ARG A 49 -12.16 7.93 13.73
N PHE A 50 -12.63 8.71 14.68
CA PHE A 50 -14.04 8.75 15.08
C PHE A 50 -14.57 10.14 14.78
N ALA A 51 -15.69 10.20 14.09
CA ALA A 51 -16.36 11.47 13.80
C ALA A 51 -17.86 11.32 14.03
N LEU A 52 -18.44 12.31 14.69
CA LEU A 52 -19.89 12.49 14.71
C LEU A 52 -20.21 13.86 14.14
N HIS A 53 -21.10 13.89 13.16
CA HIS A 53 -21.64 15.13 12.63
C HIS A 53 -23.14 14.97 12.36
N ARG A 54 -23.82 16.09 12.20
CA ARG A 54 -25.18 16.18 11.66
C ARG A 54 -25.09 16.71 10.24
N ASP A 55 -25.66 15.99 9.27
CA ASP A 55 -25.61 16.36 7.85
C ASP A 55 -26.77 17.28 7.41
N LYS A 56 -26.83 17.64 6.13
CA LYS A 56 -27.87 18.54 5.61
C LYS A 56 -29.30 17.99 5.69
N ASN A 57 -29.44 16.66 5.80
CA ASN A 57 -30.74 16.00 5.90
C ASN A 57 -31.24 15.93 7.35
N VAL A 58 -30.44 16.42 8.30
CA VAL A 58 -30.68 16.27 9.73
C VAL A 58 -30.56 14.81 10.17
N ASP A 59 -29.62 14.09 9.55
CA ASP A 59 -29.16 12.80 10.04
C ASP A 59 -27.95 13.02 10.94
N LEU A 60 -27.95 12.40 12.12
CA LEU A 60 -26.72 12.14 12.87
C LEU A 60 -25.96 11.03 12.16
N VAL A 61 -24.69 11.29 11.86
CA VAL A 61 -23.81 10.39 11.11
C VAL A 61 -22.58 10.11 11.97
N PHE A 62 -22.49 8.89 12.47
CA PHE A 62 -21.31 8.39 13.16
C PHE A 62 -20.44 7.62 12.19
N THR A 63 -19.19 8.05 12.07
CA THR A 63 -18.20 7.45 11.19
C THR A 63 -17.02 6.95 12.01
N HIS A 64 -16.66 5.69 11.81
CA HIS A 64 -15.50 5.04 12.42
C HIS A 64 -14.59 4.51 11.31
N TRP A 65 -13.41 5.12 11.19
CA TRP A 65 -12.35 4.67 10.28
C TRP A 65 -11.33 3.89 11.07
N ASN A 66 -10.83 2.78 10.51
CA ASN A 66 -9.74 2.01 11.09
C ASN A 66 -8.94 1.34 9.97
N THR A 67 -7.61 1.31 10.09
CA THR A 67 -6.72 0.73 9.06
C THR A 67 -6.95 -0.76 8.79
N LYS A 68 -7.54 -1.50 9.73
CA LYS A 68 -7.82 -2.95 9.61
C LYS A 68 -9.28 -3.26 9.31
N MET A 69 -10.21 -2.45 9.85
CA MET A 69 -11.63 -2.68 9.69
C MET A 69 -12.26 -1.86 8.56
N GLY A 70 -11.52 -0.94 7.94
CA GLY A 70 -12.02 -0.04 6.92
C GLY A 70 -12.92 1.07 7.51
N ILE A 71 -14.00 1.39 6.80
CA ILE A 71 -14.92 2.48 7.15
C ILE A 71 -16.27 1.91 7.56
N ARG A 72 -16.76 2.30 8.73
CA ARG A 72 -18.11 2.01 9.20
C ARG A 72 -18.91 3.28 9.41
N VAL A 73 -20.15 3.32 8.93
CA VAL A 73 -21.03 4.49 9.03
C VAL A 73 -22.39 4.08 9.57
N ALA A 74 -22.81 4.68 10.68
CA ALA A 74 -24.17 4.57 11.21
C ALA A 74 -24.90 5.91 11.05
N LYS A 75 -26.20 5.86 10.72
CA LYS A 75 -27.03 7.06 10.50
C LYS A 75 -28.37 6.97 11.23
N ILE A 76 -28.77 8.04 11.91
CA ILE A 76 -30.11 8.21 12.49
C ILE A 76 -30.67 9.57 12.07
N ASN A 77 -31.85 9.56 11.44
CA ASN A 77 -32.61 10.79 11.23
C ASN A 77 -33.19 11.28 12.56
N ILE A 78 -32.90 12.52 12.93
CA ILE A 78 -33.31 13.07 14.23
C ILE A 78 -34.47 14.07 14.14
N ARG A 79 -35.08 14.27 12.95
CA ARG A 79 -36.13 15.29 12.74
C ARG A 79 -37.37 15.08 13.60
N GLU A 80 -37.63 13.84 13.99
CA GLU A 80 -38.80 13.47 14.80
C GLU A 80 -38.64 13.75 16.29
N PHE A 81 -37.43 14.03 16.77
CA PHE A 81 -37.18 14.36 18.18
C PHE A 81 -37.48 15.84 18.44
N SER A 82 -38.04 16.14 19.61
CA SER A 82 -38.29 17.51 20.04
C SER A 82 -36.99 18.26 20.31
N ALA A 83 -36.87 19.48 19.78
CA ALA A 83 -35.74 20.37 20.03
C ALA A 83 -35.66 20.87 21.48
N ASP A 84 -36.78 20.85 22.21
CA ASP A 84 -36.92 21.46 23.53
C ASP A 84 -36.57 20.51 24.68
N GLY A 85 -36.67 19.19 24.45
CA GLY A 85 -36.46 18.16 25.48
C GLY A 85 -34.99 17.77 25.71
N GLY A 86 -34.08 18.23 24.86
CA GLY A 86 -32.71 17.74 24.83
C GLY A 86 -32.59 16.37 24.15
N LEU A 87 -31.41 16.10 23.58
CA LEU A 87 -31.11 14.87 22.85
C LEU A 87 -30.01 14.08 23.56
N PHE A 88 -30.30 12.84 23.90
CA PHE A 88 -29.32 11.84 24.30
C PHE A 88 -28.71 11.20 23.05
N ILE A 89 -27.38 11.11 23.01
CA ILE A 89 -26.64 10.40 21.98
C ILE A 89 -25.68 9.43 22.66
N ALA A 90 -25.66 8.18 22.18
CA ALA A 90 -24.64 7.21 22.54
C ALA A 90 -24.01 6.59 21.29
N LEU A 91 -22.72 6.30 21.38
CA LEU A 91 -21.91 5.67 20.35
C LEU A 91 -21.26 4.45 20.97
N THR A 92 -21.31 3.31 20.29
CA THR A 92 -20.56 2.12 20.70
C THR A 92 -19.76 1.60 19.52
N TRP A 93 -18.54 1.12 19.76
CA TRP A 93 -17.75 0.43 18.73
C TRP A 93 -17.08 -0.79 19.33
N SER A 94 -16.83 -1.78 18.47
CA SER A 94 -16.02 -2.96 18.75
C SER A 94 -15.32 -3.41 17.46
N GLY A 95 -14.47 -4.43 17.57
CA GLY A 95 -13.87 -5.11 16.40
C GLY A 95 -14.92 -5.63 15.40
N LYS A 96 -16.15 -5.91 15.84
CA LYS A 96 -17.19 -6.55 15.02
C LYS A 96 -18.22 -5.57 14.49
N GLU A 97 -18.60 -4.58 15.30
CA GLU A 97 -19.74 -3.73 14.99
C GLU A 97 -19.61 -2.35 15.60
N SER A 98 -20.42 -1.41 15.11
CA SER A 98 -20.54 -0.08 15.68
C SER A 98 -22.00 0.33 15.62
N TYR A 99 -22.44 1.10 16.61
CA TYR A 99 -23.81 1.60 16.68
C TYR A 99 -23.83 3.07 17.05
N LEU A 100 -24.81 3.75 16.50
CA LEU A 100 -25.25 5.07 16.90
C LEU A 100 -26.62 4.91 17.57
N TYR A 101 -26.81 5.55 18.71
CA TYR A 101 -28.07 5.64 19.42
C TYR A 101 -28.44 7.11 19.60
N ALA A 102 -29.72 7.44 19.43
CA ALA A 102 -30.23 8.79 19.68
C ALA A 102 -31.67 8.73 20.18
N GLY A 103 -32.01 9.58 21.15
CA GLY A 103 -33.37 9.67 21.70
C GLY A 103 -33.57 10.91 22.54
N GLU A 104 -34.83 11.25 22.82
CA GLU A 104 -35.17 12.37 23.70
C GLU A 104 -34.69 12.13 25.13
N GLU A 105 -34.12 13.14 25.77
CA GLU A 105 -33.67 13.01 27.15
C GLU A 105 -34.85 12.71 28.10
N GLY A 106 -34.77 11.58 28.82
CA GLY A 106 -35.86 11.14 29.70
C GLY A 106 -37.07 10.52 28.98
N GLY A 107 -37.06 10.46 27.65
CA GLY A 107 -38.09 9.80 26.85
C GLY A 107 -37.87 8.29 26.70
N LEU A 108 -38.91 7.58 26.28
CA LEU A 108 -38.84 6.14 25.96
C LEU A 108 -38.40 5.87 24.51
N ASN A 109 -38.34 6.91 23.67
CA ASN A 109 -38.06 6.81 22.24
C ASN A 109 -36.56 6.85 21.95
N LEU A 110 -35.87 5.73 22.18
CA LEU A 110 -34.48 5.53 21.77
C LEU A 110 -34.42 4.84 20.42
N LYS A 111 -33.80 5.49 19.44
CA LYS A 111 -33.45 4.87 18.15
C LYS A 111 -32.02 4.37 18.18
N SER A 112 -31.79 3.28 17.46
CA SER A 112 -30.47 2.71 17.22
C SER A 112 -30.25 2.48 15.73
N SER A 113 -29.03 2.69 15.26
CA SER A 113 -28.60 2.38 13.91
C SER A 113 -27.28 1.63 13.96
N LYS A 114 -27.27 0.45 13.33
CA LYS A 114 -26.06 -0.35 13.17
C LYS A 114 -25.24 0.24 12.03
N ALA A 115 -23.94 0.39 12.24
CA ALA A 115 -23.04 0.88 11.22
C ALA A 115 -22.89 -0.13 10.08
N GLU A 116 -22.99 0.38 8.86
CA GLU A 116 -22.71 -0.38 7.65
C GLU A 116 -21.25 -0.22 7.26
N GLN A 117 -20.66 -1.28 6.74
CA GLN A 117 -19.35 -1.23 6.11
C GLN A 117 -19.45 -0.43 4.80
N LYS A 118 -18.52 0.50 4.58
CA LYS A 118 -18.37 1.22 3.32
C LYS A 118 -17.12 0.73 2.57
N GLY A 119 -17.17 0.82 1.24
CA GLY A 119 -16.04 0.50 0.37
C GLY A 119 -14.86 1.46 0.55
N GLY A 120 -13.70 1.03 0.06
CA GLY A 120 -12.43 1.74 0.19
C GLY A 120 -11.56 1.20 1.33
N GLU A 121 -10.26 1.48 1.23
CA GLU A 121 -9.26 1.09 2.21
C GLU A 121 -8.78 2.29 3.02
N ILE A 122 -8.48 2.10 4.30
CA ILE A 122 -7.88 3.13 5.15
C ILE A 122 -6.39 2.86 5.33
N ARG A 123 -5.57 3.83 4.96
CA ARG A 123 -4.11 3.79 5.12
C ARG A 123 -3.63 4.93 6.01
N MET A 124 -2.65 4.65 6.86
CA MET A 124 -1.97 5.70 7.61
C MET A 124 -0.74 6.17 6.84
N GLY A 125 -0.64 7.47 6.58
CA GLY A 125 0.53 8.08 5.97
C GLY A 125 1.68 8.24 6.97
N LYS A 126 2.88 8.50 6.45
CA LYS A 126 4.11 8.80 7.23
C LYS A 126 3.96 10.05 8.10
N ASN A 127 3.03 10.94 7.77
CA ASN A 127 2.67 12.11 8.56
C ASN A 127 1.71 11.77 9.73
N GLY A 128 1.30 10.51 9.87
CA GLY A 128 0.36 10.02 10.86
C GLY A 128 -1.12 10.30 10.55
N ALA A 129 -1.45 10.84 9.37
CA ALA A 129 -2.85 11.05 8.97
C ALA A 129 -3.44 9.78 8.35
N LEU A 130 -4.76 9.58 8.51
CA LEU A 130 -5.51 8.53 7.82
C LEU A 130 -6.01 9.03 6.46
N TYR A 131 -5.80 8.21 5.44
CA TYR A 131 -6.23 8.43 4.07
C TYR A 131 -7.19 7.32 3.66
N GLN A 132 -8.29 7.71 3.03
CA GLN A 132 -9.17 6.76 2.34
C GLN A 132 -8.68 6.59 0.90
N ILE A 133 -8.50 5.34 0.49
CA ILE A 133 -8.11 4.93 -0.84
C ILE A 133 -9.30 4.25 -1.51
N GLY A 134 -9.82 4.91 -2.55
CA GLY A 134 -11.03 4.47 -3.24
C GLY A 134 -12.31 4.60 -2.40
N GLU A 135 -13.41 4.20 -3.01
CA GLU A 135 -14.72 4.10 -2.37
C GLU A 135 -15.52 3.02 -3.09
N GLU A 136 -16.78 2.82 -2.66
CA GLU A 136 -17.66 1.85 -3.29
C GLU A 136 -17.82 2.15 -4.80
N GLY A 137 -17.45 1.18 -5.65
CA GLY A 137 -17.50 1.32 -7.10
C GLY A 137 -16.28 2.00 -7.73
N ILE A 138 -15.27 2.42 -6.95
CA ILE A 138 -14.04 3.02 -7.48
C ILE A 138 -12.84 2.10 -7.21
N GLU A 139 -12.30 1.50 -8.27
CA GLU A 139 -11.06 0.73 -8.22
C GLU A 139 -9.85 1.65 -8.30
N VAL A 140 -8.97 1.60 -7.30
CA VAL A 140 -7.73 2.38 -7.25
C VAL A 140 -6.55 1.43 -7.30
N GLY A 141 -5.88 1.37 -8.45
CA GLY A 141 -4.72 0.48 -8.65
C GLY A 141 -3.36 1.09 -8.26
N TRP A 142 -3.24 2.42 -8.21
CA TRP A 142 -2.00 3.09 -7.79
C TRP A 142 -2.31 4.43 -7.14
N TYR A 143 -1.65 4.73 -6.03
CA TYR A 143 -1.81 6.00 -5.32
C TYR A 143 -0.46 6.50 -4.83
N ARG A 144 -0.29 7.82 -4.79
CA ARG A 144 0.82 8.48 -4.07
C ARG A 144 0.33 9.83 -3.59
N VAL A 145 0.49 10.10 -2.31
CA VAL A 145 0.15 11.39 -1.73
C VAL A 145 1.42 12.13 -1.38
N ARG A 146 1.52 13.38 -1.85
CA ARG A 146 2.66 14.26 -1.59
C ARG A 146 2.20 15.51 -0.85
N GLU A 147 2.81 15.77 0.29
CA GLU A 147 2.59 16.97 1.10
C GLU A 147 3.91 17.70 1.33
N ALA A 148 3.92 19.03 1.14
CA ALA A 148 5.12 19.85 1.28
C ALA A 148 6.37 19.29 0.55
N GLY A 149 6.16 18.71 -0.65
CA GLY A 149 7.23 18.15 -1.47
C GLY A 149 7.72 16.76 -1.05
N ARG A 150 7.12 16.11 -0.04
CA ARG A 150 7.49 14.78 0.44
C ARG A 150 6.38 13.77 0.23
N ASP A 151 6.73 12.55 -0.17
CA ASP A 151 5.77 11.47 -0.33
C ASP A 151 5.34 10.96 1.07
N VAL A 152 4.09 11.25 1.44
CA VAL A 152 3.50 10.91 2.75
C VAL A 152 2.70 9.61 2.72
N LEU A 153 2.24 9.19 1.54
CA LEU A 153 1.60 7.89 1.36
C LEU A 153 2.03 7.28 0.03
N GLU A 154 2.38 6.00 0.07
CA GLU A 154 2.87 5.21 -1.05
C GLU A 154 2.28 3.80 -0.96
N PRO A 155 2.15 3.08 -2.08
CA PRO A 155 1.73 1.70 -2.06
C PRO A 155 2.85 0.83 -1.48
N SER A 156 2.47 -0.26 -0.85
CA SER A 156 3.39 -1.30 -0.42
C SER A 156 4.02 -2.02 -1.60
N ALA A 157 5.15 -2.69 -1.39
CA ALA A 157 5.80 -3.49 -2.41
C ALA A 157 4.84 -4.50 -3.05
N LYS A 158 4.03 -5.19 -2.24
CA LYS A 158 3.06 -6.18 -2.71
C LYS A 158 1.99 -5.56 -3.60
N GLU A 159 1.43 -4.42 -3.21
CA GLU A 159 0.45 -3.69 -4.03
C GLU A 159 1.03 -3.25 -5.37
N ILE A 160 2.29 -2.78 -5.38
CA ILE A 160 3.02 -2.41 -6.62
C ILE A 160 3.13 -3.61 -7.57
N TRP A 161 3.50 -4.76 -7.02
CA TRP A 161 3.65 -6.00 -7.79
C TRP A 161 2.31 -6.49 -8.34
N ASP A 162 1.30 -6.58 -7.48
CA ASP A 162 -0.03 -7.07 -7.85
C ASP A 162 -0.63 -6.20 -8.95
N PHE A 163 -0.51 -4.88 -8.85
CA PHE A 163 -0.95 -3.98 -9.90
C PHE A 163 -0.18 -4.15 -11.21
N THR A 164 1.12 -4.46 -11.14
CA THR A 164 1.93 -4.76 -12.33
C THR A 164 1.41 -6.03 -13.02
N VAL A 165 1.14 -7.08 -12.25
CA VAL A 165 0.58 -8.35 -12.75
C VAL A 165 -0.80 -8.12 -13.37
N THR A 166 -1.69 -7.36 -12.72
CA THR A 166 -3.02 -7.03 -13.26
C THR A 166 -2.90 -6.35 -14.63
N LYS A 167 -2.01 -5.36 -14.78
CA LYS A 167 -1.79 -4.72 -16.08
C LYS A 167 -1.30 -5.68 -17.15
N VAL A 168 -0.36 -6.57 -16.80
CA VAL A 168 0.17 -7.58 -17.72
C VAL A 168 -0.93 -8.54 -18.15
N ASN A 169 -1.79 -8.98 -17.22
CA ASN A 169 -2.93 -9.84 -17.54
C ASN A 169 -3.91 -9.17 -18.50
N ILE A 170 -4.28 -7.91 -18.25
CA ILE A 170 -5.16 -7.15 -19.16
C ILE A 170 -4.58 -7.09 -20.58
N LEU A 171 -3.25 -6.88 -20.71
CA LEU A 171 -2.59 -6.85 -22.02
C LEU A 171 -2.63 -8.23 -22.69
N ILE A 172 -2.26 -9.30 -21.97
CA ILE A 172 -2.25 -10.69 -22.47
C ILE A 172 -3.66 -11.14 -22.88
N GLU A 173 -4.68 -10.81 -22.09
CA GLU A 173 -6.09 -11.14 -22.37
C GLU A 173 -6.62 -10.40 -23.60
N GLY A 174 -6.22 -9.14 -23.78
CA GLY A 174 -6.54 -8.35 -24.97
C GLY A 174 -5.86 -8.85 -26.25
N CYS A 175 -4.86 -9.72 -26.16
CA CYS A 175 -4.12 -10.26 -27.29
C CYS A 175 -4.89 -11.37 -28.02
N LYS A 176 -5.29 -11.09 -29.26
CA LYS A 176 -5.79 -12.11 -30.19
C LYS A 176 -4.61 -12.94 -30.73
N LEU A 177 -4.73 -14.27 -30.68
CA LEU A 177 -3.72 -15.20 -31.18
C LEU A 177 -3.42 -14.96 -32.66
N LYS A 178 -2.14 -15.10 -33.05
CA LYS A 178 -1.61 -15.05 -34.43
C LYS A 178 -1.51 -13.66 -35.05
N ASP A 179 -1.62 -12.60 -34.26
CA ASP A 179 -1.21 -11.26 -34.69
C ASP A 179 0.25 -11.03 -34.28
N PHE A 180 1.16 -11.43 -35.16
CA PHE A 180 2.61 -11.47 -34.87
C PHE A 180 3.19 -10.12 -34.42
N LEU A 181 2.80 -9.01 -35.06
CA LEU A 181 3.31 -7.68 -34.71
C LEU A 181 2.78 -7.23 -33.34
N PHE A 182 1.52 -7.59 -33.03
CA PHE A 182 0.95 -7.31 -31.74
C PHE A 182 1.58 -8.18 -30.65
N GLU A 183 1.80 -9.47 -30.90
CA GLU A 183 2.45 -10.40 -29.98
C GLU A 183 3.88 -9.98 -29.65
N SER A 184 4.70 -9.61 -30.64
CA SER A 184 6.08 -9.16 -30.40
C SER A 184 6.12 -7.89 -29.55
N THR A 185 5.25 -6.92 -29.84
CA THR A 185 5.11 -5.67 -29.08
C THR A 185 4.69 -5.95 -27.64
N LEU A 186 3.71 -6.85 -27.48
CA LEU A 186 3.18 -7.21 -26.17
C LEU A 186 4.22 -7.91 -25.31
N VAL A 187 5.00 -8.84 -25.88
CA VAL A 187 6.09 -9.52 -25.18
C VAL A 187 7.14 -8.52 -24.70
N GLN A 188 7.56 -7.59 -25.55
CA GLN A 188 8.56 -6.58 -25.21
C GLN A 188 8.08 -5.66 -24.07
N GLN A 189 6.84 -5.18 -24.17
CA GLN A 189 6.24 -4.30 -23.18
C GLN A 189 6.02 -5.03 -21.85
N CYS A 190 5.41 -6.22 -21.86
CA CYS A 190 5.11 -6.98 -20.65
C CYS A 190 6.38 -7.48 -19.97
N SER A 191 7.39 -7.94 -20.71
CA SER A 191 8.70 -8.32 -20.14
C SER A 191 9.36 -7.14 -19.43
N THR A 192 9.29 -5.95 -20.05
CA THR A 192 9.81 -4.72 -19.44
C THR A 192 9.04 -4.35 -18.17
N MET A 193 7.71 -4.49 -18.19
CA MET A 193 6.86 -4.22 -17.03
C MET A 193 7.12 -5.19 -15.88
N LEU A 194 7.22 -6.49 -16.13
CA LEU A 194 7.49 -7.50 -15.11
C LEU A 194 8.87 -7.32 -14.47
N VAL A 195 9.93 -7.09 -15.27
CA VAL A 195 11.27 -6.84 -14.73
C VAL A 195 11.33 -5.54 -13.93
N THR A 196 10.63 -4.49 -14.39
CA THR A 196 10.53 -3.22 -13.63
C THR A 196 9.72 -3.41 -12.35
N GLY A 197 8.61 -4.16 -12.39
CA GLY A 197 7.81 -4.50 -11.22
C GLY A 197 8.62 -5.29 -10.19
N PHE A 198 9.44 -6.24 -10.64
CA PHE A 198 10.37 -7.00 -9.79
C PHE A 198 11.38 -6.06 -9.11
N GLU A 199 12.00 -5.15 -9.86
CA GLU A 199 12.95 -4.17 -9.32
C GLU A 199 12.29 -3.28 -8.26
N VAL A 200 11.14 -2.69 -8.59
CA VAL A 200 10.46 -1.75 -7.69
C VAL A 200 9.96 -2.48 -6.45
N TYR A 201 9.39 -3.68 -6.60
CA TYR A 201 8.99 -4.53 -5.47
C TYR A 201 10.20 -4.81 -4.57
N THR A 202 11.27 -5.38 -5.13
CA THR A 202 12.41 -5.85 -4.32
C THR A 202 13.07 -4.69 -3.60
N ARG A 203 13.24 -3.55 -4.27
CA ARG A 203 13.75 -2.33 -3.66
C ARG A 203 12.84 -1.81 -2.55
N THR A 204 11.52 -1.76 -2.77
CA THR A 204 10.55 -1.24 -1.81
C THR A 204 10.45 -2.15 -0.59
N ARG A 205 10.28 -3.46 -0.82
CA ARG A 205 10.16 -4.49 0.22
C ARG A 205 11.37 -4.51 1.14
N PHE A 206 12.56 -4.33 0.57
CA PHE A 206 13.82 -4.30 1.32
C PHE A 206 13.85 -3.23 2.42
N VAL A 207 13.23 -2.08 2.19
CA VAL A 207 13.08 -0.99 3.19
C VAL A 207 11.88 -1.23 4.10
N GLU A 208 10.77 -1.73 3.58
CA GLU A 208 9.59 -2.06 4.38
C GLU A 208 9.90 -3.03 5.51
N MET A 209 10.74 -4.03 5.26
CA MET A 209 11.19 -4.97 6.29
C MET A 209 11.82 -4.26 7.51
N GLU A 210 12.63 -3.23 7.28
CA GLU A 210 13.20 -2.41 8.38
C GLU A 210 12.09 -1.68 9.16
N LYS A 211 11.10 -1.13 8.44
CA LYS A 211 9.94 -0.42 9.04
C LYS A 211 9.02 -1.36 9.81
N GLU A 212 8.97 -2.62 9.43
CA GLU A 212 8.28 -3.71 10.16
C GLU A 212 9.06 -4.18 11.40
N GLY A 213 10.24 -3.60 11.67
CA GLY A 213 11.05 -3.90 12.85
C GLY A 213 12.12 -4.98 12.63
N LYS A 214 12.25 -5.52 11.41
CA LYS A 214 13.32 -6.48 11.08
C LYS A 214 14.64 -5.73 11.01
N LYS A 215 15.66 -6.22 11.71
CA LYS A 215 16.95 -5.52 11.80
C LYS A 215 17.86 -5.89 10.62
N PRO A 216 18.12 -4.99 9.65
CA PRO A 216 19.08 -5.26 8.59
C PRO A 216 20.50 -5.30 9.16
N ASN A 217 21.34 -6.20 8.66
CA ASN A 217 22.78 -6.17 8.89
C ASN A 217 23.45 -5.09 8.02
N ILE A 218 23.40 -3.85 8.50
CA ILE A 218 23.97 -2.66 7.84
C ILE A 218 25.48 -2.80 7.62
N GLU A 219 26.22 -3.37 8.57
CA GLU A 219 27.67 -3.57 8.43
C GLU A 219 27.99 -4.49 7.25
N GLY A 220 27.27 -5.61 7.13
CA GLY A 220 27.37 -6.54 6.02
C GLY A 220 27.09 -5.87 4.68
N LEU A 221 26.05 -5.04 4.61
CA LEU A 221 25.72 -4.26 3.40
C LEU A 221 26.80 -3.24 3.05
N MET A 222 27.29 -2.49 4.03
CA MET A 222 28.36 -1.49 3.83
C MET A 222 29.65 -2.15 3.33
N LYS A 223 29.98 -3.34 3.84
CA LYS A 223 31.15 -4.11 3.38
C LYS A 223 30.99 -4.59 1.94
N GLU A 224 29.78 -4.93 1.52
CA GLU A 224 29.52 -5.41 0.16
C GLU A 224 29.48 -4.24 -0.85
N PHE A 225 28.62 -3.25 -0.60
CA PHE A 225 28.25 -2.21 -1.57
C PHE A 225 28.94 -0.85 -1.36
N ALA A 226 29.56 -0.62 -0.20
CA ALA A 226 30.20 0.65 0.17
C ALA A 226 31.63 0.46 0.67
N ARG A 227 32.45 -0.29 -0.09
CA ARG A 227 33.83 -0.64 0.29
C ARG A 227 34.75 0.56 0.51
N LYS A 228 34.54 1.66 -0.23
CA LYS A 228 35.39 2.86 -0.18
C LYS A 228 34.90 3.82 0.91
N LYS A 229 35.82 4.35 1.71
CA LYS A 229 35.50 5.27 2.83
C LYS A 229 34.61 6.44 2.41
N PHE A 230 34.94 7.12 1.31
CA PHE A 230 34.14 8.25 0.84
C PHE A 230 32.67 7.89 0.54
N VAL A 231 32.38 6.66 0.12
CA VAL A 231 31.00 6.20 -0.14
C VAL A 231 30.24 6.01 1.16
N LYS A 232 30.90 5.50 2.20
CA LYS A 232 30.31 5.38 3.54
C LYS A 232 29.98 6.77 4.09
N ASP A 233 30.94 7.70 4.01
CA ASP A 233 30.75 9.08 4.44
C ASP A 233 29.59 9.74 3.66
N GLU A 234 29.47 9.48 2.35
CA GLU A 234 28.36 9.93 1.49
C GLU A 234 26.99 9.46 2.03
N ILE A 235 26.87 8.16 2.34
CA ILE A 235 25.64 7.54 2.86
C ILE A 235 25.28 8.11 4.24
N GLU A 236 26.25 8.19 5.15
CA GLU A 236 26.02 8.69 6.51
C GLU A 236 25.61 10.18 6.51
N ASN A 237 26.25 11.00 5.68
CA ASN A 237 25.90 12.41 5.54
C ASN A 237 24.52 12.60 4.92
N TYR A 238 24.15 11.76 3.95
CA TYR A 238 22.81 11.75 3.37
C TYR A 238 21.74 11.34 4.40
N ALA A 239 22.01 10.29 5.19
CA ALA A 239 21.11 9.83 6.25
C ALA A 239 20.84 10.96 7.27
N LYS A 240 21.89 11.65 7.72
CA LYS A 240 21.79 12.77 8.65
C LYS A 240 21.03 13.96 8.07
N SER A 241 21.33 14.35 6.83
CA SER A 241 20.71 15.54 6.21
C SER A 241 19.24 15.33 5.86
N MET A 242 18.86 14.11 5.51
CA MET A 242 17.49 13.76 5.11
C MET A 242 16.64 13.19 6.25
N GLY A 243 17.24 12.89 7.41
CA GLY A 243 16.56 12.25 8.53
C GLY A 243 16.05 10.84 8.19
N LYS A 244 16.85 10.09 7.41
CA LYS A 244 16.52 8.74 6.92
C LYS A 244 17.36 7.67 7.61
N SER A 245 16.92 6.41 7.55
CA SER A 245 17.77 5.30 7.98
C SER A 245 19.01 5.18 7.09
N LEU A 246 20.03 4.48 7.59
CA LEU A 246 21.20 4.16 6.77
C LEU A 246 20.79 3.28 5.58
N LEU A 247 19.85 2.36 5.76
CA LEU A 247 19.34 1.49 4.70
C LEU A 247 18.67 2.30 3.58
N GLU A 248 17.72 3.17 3.92
CA GLU A 248 17.06 4.06 2.96
C GLU A 248 18.09 4.94 2.22
N SER A 249 19.08 5.45 2.95
CA SER A 249 20.15 6.28 2.39
C SER A 249 21.02 5.52 1.39
N MET A 250 21.32 4.24 1.65
CA MET A 250 22.02 3.38 0.69
C MET A 250 21.25 3.22 -0.63
N LEU A 251 19.93 3.36 -0.64
CA LEU A 251 19.11 3.26 -1.85
C LEU A 251 18.95 4.59 -2.59
N GLU A 252 19.26 5.72 -1.98
CA GLU A 252 18.89 7.04 -2.52
C GLU A 252 20.05 8.02 -2.72
N VAL A 253 21.18 7.83 -2.02
CA VAL A 253 22.28 8.81 -1.90
C VAL A 253 22.76 9.42 -3.23
N ARG A 254 22.70 8.68 -4.35
CA ARG A 254 23.14 9.12 -5.69
C ARG A 254 21.98 9.46 -6.62
N LYS A 255 21.31 10.58 -6.36
CA LYS A 255 20.15 11.04 -7.17
C LYS A 255 19.06 9.96 -7.30
N GLY A 256 18.81 9.22 -6.22
CA GLY A 256 17.80 8.16 -6.20
C GLY A 256 18.23 6.80 -6.75
N LYS A 257 19.48 6.63 -7.20
CA LYS A 257 20.00 5.33 -7.68
C LYS A 257 20.67 4.47 -6.59
N GLY A 258 21.10 5.09 -5.49
CA GLY A 258 21.75 4.36 -4.39
C GLY A 258 23.08 3.70 -4.76
N VAL A 259 23.55 2.81 -3.89
CA VAL A 259 24.74 1.97 -4.08
C VAL A 259 24.41 0.51 -4.39
N ILE A 260 23.14 0.12 -4.26
CA ILE A 260 22.63 -1.23 -4.54
C ILE A 260 21.77 -1.18 -5.81
N ASN A 261 22.11 -1.99 -6.81
CA ASN A 261 21.36 -2.05 -8.07
C ASN A 261 20.37 -3.22 -8.09
N PHE A 262 19.10 -2.96 -7.82
CA PHE A 262 18.05 -4.00 -7.84
C PHE A 262 17.69 -4.50 -9.25
N GLN A 263 18.14 -3.83 -10.32
CA GLN A 263 18.04 -4.35 -11.70
C GLN A 263 19.08 -5.44 -11.97
N ASN A 264 20.13 -5.52 -11.17
CA ASN A 264 21.14 -6.55 -11.28
C ASN A 264 20.77 -7.71 -10.34
N TRP A 265 20.48 -8.88 -10.90
CA TRP A 265 20.11 -10.06 -10.12
C TRP A 265 21.12 -10.42 -9.03
N LYS A 266 22.43 -10.34 -9.32
CA LYS A 266 23.48 -10.68 -8.37
C LYS A 266 23.50 -9.69 -7.21
N ASP A 267 23.39 -8.40 -7.50
CA ASP A 267 23.35 -7.36 -6.47
C ASP A 267 22.09 -7.46 -5.62
N CYS A 268 20.92 -7.66 -6.22
CA CYS A 268 19.65 -7.87 -5.51
C CYS A 268 19.74 -9.09 -4.56
N LYS A 269 20.16 -10.25 -5.09
CA LYS A 269 20.35 -11.47 -4.29
C LYS A 269 21.36 -11.26 -3.16
N ALA A 270 22.47 -10.58 -3.43
CA ALA A 270 23.48 -10.29 -2.43
C ALA A 270 22.94 -9.34 -1.34
N ALA A 271 22.18 -8.32 -1.71
CA ALA A 271 21.58 -7.38 -0.76
C ALA A 271 20.64 -8.08 0.22
N TYR A 272 19.70 -8.88 -0.27
CA TYR A 272 18.77 -9.67 0.57
C TYR A 272 19.49 -10.63 1.51
N ASN A 273 20.49 -11.35 1.00
CA ASN A 273 21.28 -12.26 1.81
C ASN A 273 22.08 -11.51 2.89
N LYS A 274 22.79 -10.43 2.52
CA LYS A 274 23.63 -9.69 3.45
C LYS A 274 22.82 -8.97 4.51
N ALA A 275 21.67 -8.41 4.17
CA ALA A 275 20.84 -7.64 5.10
C ALA A 275 20.01 -8.54 6.01
N TYR A 276 19.35 -9.55 5.45
CA TYR A 276 18.28 -10.29 6.14
C TYR A 276 18.50 -11.81 6.11
N GLY A 277 19.61 -12.31 5.57
CA GLY A 277 19.86 -13.76 5.46
C GLY A 277 19.03 -14.48 4.41
N ILE A 278 18.17 -13.76 3.67
CA ILE A 278 17.30 -14.35 2.64
C ILE A 278 18.15 -14.73 1.43
N LYS A 279 18.19 -16.02 1.11
CA LYS A 279 18.91 -16.54 -0.06
C LYS A 279 17.90 -17.02 -1.09
N PHE A 280 17.87 -16.38 -2.25
CA PHE A 280 16.92 -16.73 -3.31
C PHE A 280 17.01 -18.18 -3.78
N GLY A 281 18.19 -18.80 -3.66
CA GLY A 281 18.41 -20.22 -3.98
C GLY A 281 17.91 -21.23 -2.95
N GLU A 282 17.53 -20.76 -1.76
CA GLU A 282 17.04 -21.59 -0.65
C GLU A 282 15.54 -21.32 -0.37
N ILE A 283 14.87 -20.55 -1.23
CA ILE A 283 13.42 -20.31 -1.13
C ILE A 283 12.69 -21.65 -1.35
N PRO A 284 11.85 -22.08 -0.40
CA PRO A 284 11.25 -23.41 -0.43
C PRO A 284 10.25 -23.56 -1.58
N ASN A 285 10.13 -24.80 -2.07
CA ASN A 285 9.13 -25.24 -3.04
C ASN A 285 9.14 -24.54 -4.40
N LEU A 286 10.18 -23.79 -4.78
CA LEU A 286 10.28 -23.23 -6.14
C LEU A 286 10.32 -24.33 -7.21
N THR A 287 9.58 -24.15 -8.29
CA THR A 287 9.67 -25.00 -9.47
C THR A 287 11.11 -24.96 -10.01
N GLY A 288 11.62 -26.13 -10.41
CA GLY A 288 12.98 -26.26 -10.94
C GLY A 288 13.21 -25.32 -12.13
N GLY A 289 14.35 -24.63 -12.14
CA GLY A 289 14.73 -23.73 -13.24
C GLY A 289 14.21 -22.29 -13.13
N ILE A 290 13.22 -21.99 -12.27
CA ILE A 290 12.66 -20.62 -12.17
C ILE A 290 13.73 -19.56 -11.90
N LEU A 291 14.69 -19.82 -11.02
CA LEU A 291 15.74 -18.85 -10.73
C LEU A 291 16.62 -18.54 -11.94
N GLU A 292 16.84 -19.50 -12.81
CA GLU A 292 17.57 -19.33 -14.06
C GLU A 292 16.70 -18.57 -15.07
N ASN A 293 15.42 -18.91 -15.17
CA ASN A 293 14.46 -18.21 -16.03
C ASN A 293 14.35 -16.72 -15.67
N ILE A 294 14.16 -16.38 -14.39
CA ILE A 294 14.10 -14.98 -13.94
C ILE A 294 15.38 -14.21 -14.29
N GLN A 295 16.55 -14.84 -14.13
CA GLN A 295 17.83 -14.25 -14.56
C GLN A 295 17.86 -13.99 -16.06
N ASN A 296 17.41 -14.96 -16.85
CA ASN A 296 17.34 -14.87 -18.30
C ASN A 296 16.37 -13.76 -18.73
N TYR A 297 15.22 -13.61 -18.07
CA TYR A 297 14.25 -12.54 -18.36
C TYR A 297 14.79 -11.15 -18.04
N ILE A 298 15.50 -10.99 -16.92
CA ILE A 298 16.17 -9.74 -16.57
C ILE A 298 17.25 -9.39 -17.61
N ALA A 299 18.03 -10.38 -18.05
CA ALA A 299 19.02 -10.18 -19.12
C ALA A 299 18.34 -9.82 -20.46
N LEU A 300 17.23 -10.48 -20.76
CA LEU A 300 16.46 -10.25 -21.98
C LEU A 300 15.89 -8.83 -22.03
N ARG A 301 15.35 -8.31 -20.93
CA ARG A 301 14.85 -6.93 -20.85
C ARG A 301 15.92 -5.90 -21.22
N HIS A 302 17.18 -6.12 -20.82
CA HIS A 302 18.28 -5.26 -21.25
C HIS A 302 18.47 -5.31 -22.77
N LYS A 303 18.41 -6.50 -23.38
CA LYS A 303 18.47 -6.65 -24.84
C LYS A 303 17.31 -5.95 -25.54
N ILE A 304 16.07 -6.13 -25.06
CA ILE A 304 14.87 -5.49 -25.62
C ILE A 304 15.03 -3.96 -25.65
N ILE A 305 15.44 -3.36 -24.54
CA ILE A 305 15.52 -1.89 -24.42
C ILE A 305 16.66 -1.29 -25.26
N TYR A 306 17.78 -1.99 -25.39
CA TYR A 306 18.94 -1.50 -26.13
C TYR A 306 18.99 -1.99 -27.58
N SER A 307 18.03 -2.81 -28.00
CA SER A 307 17.94 -3.27 -29.39
C SER A 307 17.66 -2.11 -30.32
N LYS A 308 18.36 -2.08 -31.46
CA LYS A 308 18.06 -1.15 -32.56
C LYS A 308 16.96 -1.67 -33.48
N TYR A 309 16.54 -2.91 -33.30
CA TYR A 309 15.62 -3.63 -34.18
C TYR A 309 14.47 -4.22 -33.36
N ASP A 310 13.30 -4.31 -33.98
CA ASP A 310 12.18 -5.05 -33.41
C ASP A 310 12.57 -6.53 -33.26
N MET A 311 12.46 -7.07 -32.05
CA MET A 311 12.96 -8.41 -31.73
C MET A 311 11.82 -9.42 -31.76
N THR A 312 11.72 -10.11 -32.90
CA THR A 312 10.79 -11.22 -33.10
C THR A 312 11.40 -12.55 -32.62
N VAL A 313 12.73 -12.67 -32.72
CA VAL A 313 13.54 -13.70 -32.06
C VAL A 313 14.39 -13.02 -30.98
N LEU A 314 14.09 -13.32 -29.74
CA LEU A 314 14.59 -12.63 -28.55
C LEU A 314 16.07 -12.91 -28.25
N ASN A 315 16.60 -14.04 -28.75
CA ASN A 315 18.00 -14.45 -28.62
C ASN A 315 18.71 -14.56 -29.98
N PHE A 316 18.35 -13.70 -30.94
CA PHE A 316 18.89 -13.74 -32.32
C PHE A 316 20.43 -13.81 -32.39
N ASP A 317 21.14 -13.17 -31.46
CA ASP A 317 22.60 -13.16 -31.36
C ASP A 317 23.23 -14.52 -30.98
N LYS A 318 22.43 -15.49 -30.55
CA LYS A 318 22.85 -16.81 -30.04
C LYS A 318 22.38 -17.97 -30.93
N VAL A 319 21.61 -17.69 -31.97
CA VAL A 319 21.12 -18.67 -32.95
C VAL A 319 22.14 -18.78 -34.10
N PRO A 320 22.46 -19.99 -34.63
CA PRO A 320 21.85 -21.30 -34.36
C PRO A 320 22.40 -22.17 -33.20
N PRO A 321 23.50 -21.84 -32.47
CA PRO A 321 23.94 -22.70 -31.36
C PRO A 321 22.90 -22.95 -30.27
N GLU A 322 21.97 -22.01 -30.06
CA GLU A 322 20.82 -22.12 -29.15
C GLU A 322 19.50 -22.15 -29.94
N GLU A 323 18.46 -22.76 -29.36
CA GLU A 323 17.09 -22.74 -29.91
C GLU A 323 16.52 -21.31 -29.93
N PRO A 324 15.81 -20.90 -31.00
CA PRO A 324 15.24 -19.56 -31.08
C PRO A 324 14.10 -19.37 -30.06
N ILE A 325 14.14 -18.26 -29.35
CA ILE A 325 13.09 -17.82 -28.44
C ILE A 325 12.20 -16.82 -29.20
N PHE A 326 10.98 -17.22 -29.53
CA PHE A 326 10.03 -16.37 -30.24
C PHE A 326 9.28 -15.44 -29.30
N ALA A 327 9.07 -14.20 -29.72
CA ALA A 327 8.24 -13.24 -29.02
C ALA A 327 6.74 -13.50 -29.33
N ASN A 328 6.17 -14.52 -28.68
CA ASN A 328 4.75 -14.90 -28.80
C ASN A 328 4.01 -14.85 -27.45
N LYS A 329 2.68 -15.03 -27.50
CA LYS A 329 1.82 -15.00 -26.32
C LYS A 329 2.18 -16.07 -25.29
N GLU A 330 2.50 -17.28 -25.73
CA GLU A 330 2.87 -18.39 -24.84
C GLU A 330 4.13 -18.07 -24.04
N PHE A 331 5.13 -17.43 -24.68
CA PHE A 331 6.35 -17.02 -24.01
C PHE A 331 6.07 -16.02 -22.87
N ILE A 332 5.27 -14.99 -23.12
CA ILE A 332 5.00 -13.98 -22.07
C ILE A 332 4.11 -14.52 -20.96
N GLU A 333 3.20 -15.46 -21.24
CA GLU A 333 2.43 -16.16 -20.21
C GLU A 333 3.37 -16.94 -19.28
N GLN A 334 4.36 -17.66 -19.84
CA GLN A 334 5.38 -18.34 -19.03
C GLN A 334 6.22 -17.36 -18.20
N VAL A 335 6.69 -16.26 -18.81
CA VAL A 335 7.47 -15.22 -18.09
C VAL A 335 6.66 -14.67 -16.92
N ARG A 336 5.38 -14.36 -17.14
CA ARG A 336 4.48 -13.90 -16.09
C ARG A 336 4.36 -14.92 -14.96
N ASP A 337 4.10 -16.18 -15.29
CA ASP A 337 3.83 -17.23 -14.31
C ASP A 337 5.08 -17.51 -13.44
N ASP A 338 6.27 -17.57 -14.06
CA ASP A 338 7.54 -17.70 -13.35
C ASP A 338 7.78 -16.54 -12.38
N PHE A 339 7.50 -15.30 -12.82
CA PHE A 339 7.63 -14.12 -11.98
C PHE A 339 6.62 -14.14 -10.82
N ILE A 340 5.35 -14.48 -11.08
CA ILE A 340 4.32 -14.59 -10.02
C ILE A 340 4.77 -15.60 -8.99
N GLU A 341 5.16 -16.81 -9.41
CA GLU A 341 5.56 -17.88 -8.50
C GLU A 341 6.76 -17.46 -7.63
N PHE A 342 7.80 -16.91 -8.26
CA PHE A 342 8.98 -16.44 -7.54
C PHE A 342 8.64 -15.34 -6.54
N MET A 343 7.85 -14.36 -6.95
CA MET A 343 7.55 -13.17 -6.14
C MET A 343 6.64 -13.48 -4.96
N GLU A 344 5.66 -14.35 -5.13
CA GLU A 344 4.81 -14.81 -4.02
C GLU A 344 5.61 -15.57 -2.96
N LYS A 345 6.56 -16.40 -3.38
CA LYS A 345 7.41 -17.16 -2.46
C LYS A 345 8.43 -16.26 -1.79
N LEU A 346 9.06 -15.35 -2.54
CA LEU A 346 9.93 -14.33 -1.96
C LEU A 346 9.18 -13.46 -0.94
N HIS A 347 7.94 -13.05 -1.24
CA HIS A 347 7.13 -12.26 -0.30
C HIS A 347 6.93 -13.01 1.02
N ARG A 348 6.49 -14.26 0.96
CA ARG A 348 6.32 -15.11 2.15
C ARG A 348 7.60 -15.27 2.96
N GLU A 349 8.74 -15.48 2.29
CA GLU A 349 10.03 -15.54 2.98
C GLU A 349 10.38 -14.22 3.67
N THR A 350 10.05 -13.07 3.07
CA THR A 350 10.27 -11.76 3.72
C THR A 350 9.35 -11.48 4.89
N GLU A 351 8.18 -12.12 4.95
CA GLU A 351 7.27 -12.06 6.10
C GLU A 351 7.75 -12.96 7.25
N ALA A 352 8.36 -14.10 6.92
CA ALA A 352 8.83 -15.10 7.89
C ALA A 352 10.12 -14.71 8.63
N VAL A 353 10.88 -13.72 8.14
CA VAL A 353 12.08 -13.22 8.84
C VAL A 353 11.68 -12.58 10.17
N GLY A 354 12.20 -13.12 11.28
CA GLY A 354 12.03 -12.59 12.64
C GLY A 354 13.34 -12.04 13.20
#